data_AF-A0A832PVS8-F1
#
_entry.id   AF-A0A832PVS8-F1
#
_cell.length_a   1.000
_cell.length_b   1.000
_cell.length_c   1.000
_cell.angle_alpha   90.00
_cell.angle_beta   90.00
_cell.angle_gamma   90.00
#
_symmetry.space_group_name_H-M   'P 1'
#
loop_
_entity.id
_entity.type
_entity.pdbx_description
1 polymer ?
#
loop_
_entity_poly.entity_id
_entity_poly.type
_entity_poly.pdbx_seq_one_letter_code
_entity_poly.pdbx_strand_id
1 'polypeptide(L)'
;LLTTPTEAERSSAELRELGVSNQCLVLNGVFHAGSKDDAIAAAFETRSREALASMPAGLAKLPRQNVRLSPRALLGVEALRHMFDDDARAEARAPATNGRKLPPSLKQLVDELERAGKGVIMTMGKGGVGKTSVAAAIAVELAVMRSRYVWCQQHSSTRRFG
;
A
#
# COMPACT_ATOMS: atom_id res chain seq x y z
N LEU A 1 4.67 -1.18 -0.27
CA LEU A 1 4.41 -2.11 0.87
C LEU A 1 3.22 -2.99 0.51
N LEU A 2 3.46 -4.19 -0.03
CA LEU A 2 2.38 -5.10 -0.49
C LEU A 2 1.72 -5.88 0.67
N THR A 3 2.29 -5.81 1.89
CA THR A 3 1.82 -6.52 3.09
C THR A 3 1.83 -5.55 4.27
N THR A 4 0.77 -5.54 5.09
CA THR A 4 0.72 -4.73 6.31
C THR A 4 1.60 -5.35 7.41
N PRO A 5 2.09 -4.59 8.40
CA PRO A 5 2.86 -5.15 9.53
C PRO A 5 2.10 -6.27 10.26
N THR A 6 0.78 -6.14 10.39
CA THR A 6 -0.08 -7.18 11.00
C THR A 6 -0.11 -8.47 10.19
N GLU A 7 -0.21 -8.37 8.86
CA GLU A 7 -0.22 -9.56 8.00
C GLU A 7 1.18 -10.21 7.98
N ALA A 8 2.24 -9.40 7.96
CA ALA A 8 3.61 -9.90 8.05
C ALA A 8 3.90 -10.61 9.39
N GLU A 9 3.37 -10.10 10.52
CA GLU A 9 3.46 -10.79 11.82
C GLU A 9 2.76 -12.15 11.78
N ARG A 10 1.55 -12.21 11.20
CA ARG A 10 0.82 -13.48 11.05
C ARG A 10 1.63 -14.48 10.23
N SER A 11 2.12 -14.09 9.05
CA SER A 11 2.94 -14.97 8.22
C SER A 11 4.23 -15.40 8.93
N SER A 12 4.86 -14.50 9.68
CA SER A 12 6.06 -14.82 10.47
C SER A 12 5.77 -15.89 11.53
N ALA A 13 4.64 -15.77 12.24
CA ALA A 13 4.20 -16.73 13.24
C ALA A 13 3.89 -18.10 12.61
N GLU A 14 3.13 -18.14 11.52
CA GLU A 14 2.81 -19.37 10.78
C GLU A 14 4.08 -20.08 10.29
N LEU A 15 5.05 -19.33 9.74
CA LEU A 15 6.34 -19.89 9.33
C LEU A 15 7.16 -20.45 10.51
N ARG A 16 7.09 -19.81 11.69
CA ARG A 16 7.75 -20.33 12.90
C ARG A 16 7.10 -21.63 13.37
N GLU A 17 5.79 -21.75 13.31
CA GLU A 17 5.06 -22.99 13.63
C GLU A 17 5.47 -24.15 12.71
N LEU A 18 5.83 -23.83 11.46
CA LEU A 18 6.36 -24.79 10.48
C LEU A 18 7.87 -25.08 10.65
N GLY A 19 8.52 -24.52 11.68
CA GLY A 19 9.94 -24.75 11.97
C GLY A 19 10.91 -23.78 11.28
N VAL A 20 10.42 -22.80 10.51
CA VAL A 20 11.25 -21.78 9.87
C VAL A 20 11.56 -20.66 10.86
N SER A 21 12.63 -20.82 11.65
CA SER A 21 13.01 -19.87 12.71
C SER A 21 14.03 -18.82 12.28
N ASN A 22 14.82 -19.08 11.22
CA ASN A 22 15.82 -18.15 10.69
C ASN A 22 15.18 -17.09 9.77
N GLN A 23 14.36 -16.22 10.34
CA GLN A 23 13.63 -15.18 9.61
C GLN A 23 14.32 -13.83 9.71
N CYS A 24 14.20 -13.02 8.65
CA CYS A 24 14.67 -11.64 8.57
C CYS A 24 13.54 -10.74 8.05
N LEU A 25 13.41 -9.55 8.59
CA LEU A 25 12.44 -8.54 8.17
C LEU A 25 13.09 -7.57 7.18
N VAL A 26 12.64 -7.58 5.92
CA VAL A 26 13.04 -6.59 4.92
C VAL A 26 11.96 -5.51 4.80
N LEU A 27 12.27 -4.29 5.23
CA LEU A 27 11.40 -3.12 5.06
C LEU A 27 11.70 -2.43 3.74
N ASN A 28 10.86 -2.69 2.74
CA ASN A 28 11.04 -2.12 1.41
C ASN A 28 10.29 -0.79 1.21
N GLY A 29 10.99 0.21 0.66
CA GLY A 29 10.44 1.50 0.30
C GLY A 29 10.35 2.48 1.47
N VAL A 30 11.32 2.47 2.38
CA VAL A 30 11.38 3.42 3.50
C VAL A 30 11.58 4.83 2.94
N PHE A 31 10.60 5.70 3.15
CA PHE A 31 10.61 7.07 2.67
C PHE A 31 11.15 8.05 3.72
N HIS A 32 11.95 9.01 3.26
CA HIS A 32 12.41 10.14 4.04
C HIS A 32 12.14 11.41 3.23
N ALA A 33 11.53 12.43 3.84
CA ALA A 33 11.27 13.68 3.14
C ALA A 33 12.60 14.41 2.89
N GLY A 34 12.83 14.79 1.63
CA GLY A 34 14.02 15.57 1.24
C GLY A 34 13.96 17.04 1.68
N SER A 35 12.75 17.58 1.83
CA SER A 35 12.47 18.91 2.40
C SER A 35 11.24 18.84 3.30
N LYS A 36 11.18 19.72 4.31
CA LYS A 36 10.02 19.89 5.20
C LYS A 36 8.93 20.78 4.59
N ASP A 37 9.21 21.45 3.46
CA ASP A 37 8.28 22.39 2.84
C ASP A 37 7.19 21.69 2.00
N ASP A 38 7.37 20.40 1.72
CA ASP A 38 6.34 19.57 1.08
C ASP A 38 5.49 18.86 2.15
N ALA A 39 4.30 19.40 2.38
CA ALA A 39 3.35 18.86 3.36
C ALA A 39 2.91 17.41 3.05
N ILE A 40 2.86 17.01 1.77
CA ILE A 40 2.50 15.65 1.37
C ILE A 40 3.65 14.69 1.71
N ALA A 41 4.88 15.06 1.37
CA ALA A 41 6.07 14.28 1.72
C ALA A 41 6.19 14.13 3.25
N ALA A 42 6.01 15.21 4.00
CA ALA A 42 6.06 15.20 5.46
C ALA A 42 4.96 14.31 6.08
N ALA A 43 3.73 14.36 5.53
CA ALA A 43 2.64 13.49 5.97
C ALA A 43 2.93 12.01 5.66
N PHE A 44 3.51 11.72 4.49
CA PHE A 44 3.87 10.35 4.10
C PHE A 44 4.98 9.77 4.98
N GLU A 45 6.00 10.57 5.31
CA GLU A 45 7.05 10.17 6.25
C GLU A 45 6.50 9.94 7.67
N THR A 46 5.68 10.88 8.17
CA THR A 46 5.06 10.76 9.50
C THR A 46 4.24 9.49 9.62
N ARG A 47 3.34 9.23 8.65
CA ARG A 47 2.52 8.02 8.62
C ARG A 47 3.38 6.75 8.58
N SER A 48 4.48 6.76 7.82
CA SER A 48 5.39 5.61 7.74
C SER A 48 6.09 5.38 9.08
N ARG A 49 6.51 6.44 9.76
CA ARG A 49 7.15 6.40 11.08
C ARG A 49 6.20 5.87 12.16
N GLU A 50 4.95 6.31 12.17
CA GLU A 50 3.91 5.81 13.08
C GLU A 50 3.63 4.31 12.88
N ALA A 51 3.57 3.85 11.63
CA ALA A 51 3.41 2.43 11.31
C ALA A 51 4.60 1.59 11.81
N LEU A 52 5.82 2.14 11.76
CA LEU A 52 7.01 1.47 12.31
C LEU A 52 7.07 1.50 13.84
N ALA A 53 6.60 2.58 14.46
CA ALA A 53 6.52 2.70 15.91
C ALA A 53 5.47 1.75 16.51
N SER A 54 4.40 1.49 15.76
CA SER A 54 3.34 0.52 16.13
C SER A 54 3.62 -0.90 15.63
N MET A 55 4.87 -1.22 15.30
CA MET A 55 5.25 -2.54 14.78
C MET A 55 4.96 -3.65 15.81
N PRO A 56 4.34 -4.76 15.40
CA PRO A 56 4.14 -5.91 16.26
C PRO A 56 5.45 -6.44 16.87
N ALA A 57 5.39 -6.87 18.13
CA ALA A 57 6.57 -7.25 18.89
C ALA A 57 7.33 -8.46 18.31
N GLY A 58 6.66 -9.37 17.60
CA GLY A 58 7.31 -10.54 16.99
C GLY A 58 8.19 -10.17 15.78
N LEU A 59 7.74 -9.23 14.96
CA LEU A 59 8.50 -8.62 13.88
C LEU A 59 9.64 -7.73 14.40
N ALA A 60 9.40 -6.95 15.46
CA ALA A 60 10.41 -6.05 16.02
C ALA A 60 11.66 -6.78 16.56
N LYS A 61 11.54 -8.08 16.87
CA LYS A 61 12.65 -8.94 17.32
C LYS A 61 13.49 -9.51 16.18
N LEU A 62 13.00 -9.46 14.94
CA LEU A 62 13.71 -10.04 13.80
C LEU A 62 14.91 -9.16 13.41
N PRO A 63 16.03 -9.76 12.93
CA PRO A 63 17.03 -9.02 12.18
C PRO A 63 16.35 -8.23 11.06
N ARG A 64 16.75 -6.97 10.89
CA ARG A 64 16.04 -6.03 10.02
C ARG A 64 16.99 -5.45 8.98
N GLN A 65 16.52 -5.41 7.73
CA GLN A 65 17.18 -4.69 6.65
C GLN A 65 16.22 -3.69 6.04
N ASN A 66 16.69 -2.45 5.84
CA ASN A 66 15.89 -1.37 5.28
C ASN A 66 16.33 -1.11 3.84
N VAL A 67 15.36 -0.99 2.94
CA VAL A 67 15.56 -0.54 1.56
C VAL A 67 14.82 0.76 1.38
N ARG A 68 15.54 1.84 1.02
CA ARG A 68 14.93 3.18 0.85
C ARG A 68 14.03 3.22 -0.38
N LEU A 69 13.04 4.11 -0.36
CA LEU A 69 12.21 4.37 -1.54
C LEU A 69 13.07 5.04 -2.61
N SER A 70 13.30 4.35 -3.72
CA SER A 70 14.04 4.90 -4.86
C SER A 70 13.14 5.77 -5.74
N PRO A 71 13.62 6.95 -6.20
CA PRO A 71 12.90 7.80 -7.14
C PRO A 71 12.84 7.22 -8.57
N ARG A 72 13.61 6.16 -8.85
CA ARG A 72 13.66 5.48 -10.16
C ARG A 72 13.49 3.98 -9.98
N ALA A 73 12.96 3.32 -11.01
CA ALA A 73 12.94 1.86 -11.04
C ALA A 73 14.38 1.32 -10.98
N LEU A 74 14.63 0.35 -10.10
CA LEU A 74 15.92 -0.32 -9.98
C LEU A 74 16.07 -1.33 -11.13
N LEU A 75 16.48 -0.84 -12.30
CA LEU A 75 16.69 -1.63 -13.50
C LEU A 75 18.19 -1.79 -13.77
N GLY A 76 18.64 -3.03 -13.93
CA GLY A 76 20.04 -3.35 -14.17
C GLY A 76 20.84 -3.63 -12.89
N VAL A 77 21.98 -4.30 -13.06
CA VAL A 77 22.83 -4.80 -11.95
C VAL A 77 23.42 -3.65 -11.14
N GLU A 78 23.79 -2.55 -11.79
CA GLU A 78 24.35 -1.37 -11.11
C GLU A 78 23.35 -0.75 -10.14
N ALA A 79 22.09 -0.55 -10.56
CA ALA A 79 21.05 -0.02 -9.70
C ALA A 79 20.74 -0.95 -8.51
N LEU A 80 20.83 -2.26 -8.70
CA LEU A 80 20.63 -3.24 -7.61
C LEU A 80 21.79 -3.26 -6.61
N ARG A 81 23.03 -3.03 -7.05
CA ARG A 81 24.20 -2.97 -6.14
C ARG A 81 24.07 -1.82 -5.13
N HIS A 82 23.51 -0.69 -5.55
CA HIS A 82 23.31 0.48 -4.70
C HIS A 82 21.99 0.45 -3.90
N MET A 83 21.21 -0.64 -3.96
CA MET A 83 19.88 -0.71 -3.32
C MET A 83 19.95 -0.63 -1.79
N PHE A 84 21.05 -1.08 -1.19
CA PHE A 84 21.25 -1.11 0.26
C PHE A 84 22.20 -0.01 0.77
N ASP A 85 22.67 0.87 -0.11
CA ASP A 85 23.58 1.95 0.28
C ASP A 85 22.80 3.05 1.02
N ASP A 86 23.16 3.30 2.28
CA ASP A 86 22.54 4.35 3.08
C ASP A 86 22.90 5.77 2.59
N ASP A 87 23.98 5.91 1.82
CA ASP A 87 24.52 7.19 1.35
C ASP A 87 24.07 7.59 -0.06
N ALA A 88 23.17 6.84 -0.69
CA ALA A 88 22.57 7.23 -1.95
C ALA A 88 21.55 8.38 -1.76
N ARG A 89 22.01 9.55 -1.31
CA ARG A 89 21.52 10.84 -1.80
C ARG A 89 21.87 10.92 -3.28
N ALA A 90 21.30 10.04 -4.09
CA ALA A 90 21.20 10.29 -5.51
C ALA A 90 20.36 11.57 -5.59
N GLU A 91 20.99 12.70 -5.94
CA GLU A 91 20.32 13.93 -6.29
C GLU A 91 19.28 13.57 -7.35
N ALA A 92 18.05 13.39 -6.89
CA ALA A 92 16.95 13.03 -7.73
C ALA A 92 16.58 14.31 -8.47
N ARG A 93 17.29 14.57 -9.58
CA ARG A 93 16.84 15.55 -10.56
C ARG A 93 15.43 15.14 -10.92
N ALA A 94 14.45 15.96 -10.49
CA ALA A 94 13.04 15.65 -10.62
C ALA A 94 12.81 15.23 -12.08
N PRO A 95 12.26 14.04 -12.34
CA PRO A 95 11.89 13.70 -13.70
C PRO A 95 10.96 14.80 -14.19
N ALA A 96 11.23 15.35 -15.37
CA ALA A 96 10.32 16.28 -16.02
C ALA A 96 8.92 15.67 -15.94
N THR A 97 7.97 16.40 -15.35
CA THR A 97 6.58 16.01 -15.25
C THR A 97 5.97 16.06 -16.64
N ASN A 98 6.38 15.14 -17.51
CA ASN A 98 5.76 14.93 -18.81
C ASN A 98 4.31 14.61 -18.50
N GLY A 99 3.42 15.55 -18.85
CA GLY A 99 1.99 15.60 -18.52
C GLY A 99 1.31 14.27 -18.80
N ARG A 100 1.40 13.38 -17.81
CA ARG A 100 0.94 12.00 -17.94
C ARG A 100 -0.58 12.09 -17.90
N LYS A 101 -1.25 11.75 -19.01
CA LYS A 101 -2.71 11.76 -19.09
C LYS A 101 -3.23 10.82 -18.02
N LEU A 102 -3.79 11.39 -16.96
CA LEU A 102 -4.40 10.63 -15.88
C LEU A 102 -5.67 9.95 -16.40
N PRO A 103 -5.99 8.75 -15.89
CA PRO A 103 -7.29 8.15 -16.16
C PRO A 103 -8.43 9.05 -15.64
N PRO A 104 -9.68 8.81 -16.07
CA PRO A 104 -10.86 9.48 -15.53
C PRO A 104 -10.89 9.43 -14.01
N SER A 105 -11.47 10.46 -13.40
CA SER A 105 -11.60 10.51 -11.94
C SER A 105 -12.57 9.43 -11.45
N LEU A 106 -12.45 9.02 -10.18
CA LEU A 106 -13.40 8.09 -9.57
C LEU A 106 -14.83 8.62 -9.65
N LYS A 107 -15.02 9.94 -9.54
CA LYS A 107 -16.33 10.57 -9.68
C LYS A 107 -16.92 10.34 -11.08
N GLN A 108 -16.14 10.54 -12.14
CA GLN A 108 -16.62 10.31 -13.51
C GLN A 108 -17.05 8.85 -13.70
N LEU A 109 -16.31 7.90 -13.12
CA LEU A 109 -16.70 6.50 -13.12
C LEU A 109 -18.02 6.27 -12.38
N VAL A 110 -18.25 6.92 -11.23
CA VAL A 110 -19.53 6.81 -10.50
C VAL A 110 -20.68 7.41 -11.31
N ASP A 111 -20.49 8.57 -11.95
CA ASP A 111 -21.51 9.20 -12.79
C ASP A 111 -21.92 8.27 -13.96
N GLU A 112 -20.96 7.55 -14.57
CA GLU A 112 -21.24 6.55 -15.60
C GLU A 112 -22.01 5.33 -15.06
N LEU A 113 -21.64 4.85 -13.87
CA LEU A 113 -22.33 3.74 -13.21
C LEU A 113 -23.77 4.11 -12.82
N GLU A 114 -23.99 5.35 -12.37
CA GLU A 114 -25.32 5.87 -12.04
C GLU A 114 -26.20 5.99 -13.29
N ARG A 115 -25.65 6.51 -14.39
CA ARG A 115 -26.33 6.57 -15.70
C ARG A 115 -26.70 5.20 -16.26
N ALA A 116 -25.90 4.17 -15.99
CA ALA A 116 -26.22 2.79 -16.37
C ALA A 116 -27.42 2.23 -15.57
N GLY A 117 -27.79 2.87 -14.45
CA GLY A 117 -28.98 2.55 -13.67
C GLY A 117 -28.74 1.43 -12.66
N LYS A 118 -29.55 0.36 -12.74
CA LYS A 118 -29.47 -0.76 -11.78
C LYS A 118 -28.39 -1.75 -12.21
N GLY A 119 -27.52 -2.13 -11.28
CA GLY A 119 -26.48 -3.12 -11.54
C GLY A 119 -25.79 -3.60 -10.28
N VAL A 120 -24.87 -4.56 -10.45
CA VAL A 120 -24.00 -5.06 -9.38
C VAL A 120 -22.59 -4.52 -9.63
N ILE A 121 -22.03 -3.83 -8.63
CA ILE A 121 -20.67 -3.29 -8.68
C ILE A 121 -19.77 -4.17 -7.80
N MET A 122 -18.76 -4.79 -8.39
CA MET A 122 -17.80 -5.65 -7.69
C MET A 122 -16.39 -5.05 -7.75
N THR A 123 -15.81 -4.69 -6.60
CA THR A 123 -14.40 -4.26 -6.52
C THR A 123 -13.49 -5.47 -6.26
N MET A 124 -12.69 -5.84 -7.26
CA MET A 124 -11.82 -7.01 -7.21
C MET A 124 -10.33 -6.64 -7.27
N GLY A 125 -9.44 -7.56 -6.87
CA GLY A 125 -8.00 -7.33 -6.82
C GLY A 125 -7.30 -7.97 -5.61
N LYS A 126 -5.97 -7.84 -5.55
CA LYS A 126 -5.13 -8.46 -4.49
C LYS A 126 -5.39 -7.84 -3.11
N GLY A 127 -4.95 -8.52 -2.04
CA GLY A 127 -4.94 -7.93 -0.69
C GLY A 127 -4.20 -6.59 -0.66
N GLY A 128 -4.69 -5.62 0.11
CA GLY A 128 -3.99 -4.34 0.32
C GLY A 128 -4.11 -3.28 -0.79
N VAL A 129 -4.71 -3.57 -1.95
CA VAL A 129 -4.82 -2.58 -3.06
C VAL A 129 -5.92 -1.52 -2.87
N GLY A 130 -6.66 -1.54 -1.76
CA GLY A 130 -7.69 -0.52 -1.46
C GLY A 130 -9.10 -0.81 -1.96
N LYS A 131 -9.43 -2.07 -2.31
CA LYS A 131 -10.76 -2.46 -2.83
C LYS A 131 -11.93 -2.00 -1.96
N THR A 132 -11.79 -2.17 -0.64
CA THR A 132 -12.82 -1.76 0.33
C THR A 132 -12.95 -0.24 0.37
N SER A 133 -11.83 0.49 0.33
CA SER A 133 -11.82 1.95 0.29
C SER A 133 -12.51 2.47 -0.98
N VAL A 134 -12.23 1.87 -2.14
CA VAL A 134 -12.89 2.22 -3.40
C VAL A 134 -14.38 1.87 -3.36
N ALA A 135 -14.76 0.70 -2.86
CA ALA A 135 -16.17 0.32 -2.74
C ALA A 135 -16.96 1.25 -1.82
N ALA A 136 -16.36 1.65 -0.69
CA ALA A 136 -16.95 2.61 0.24
C ALA A 136 -17.10 3.98 -0.41
N ALA A 137 -16.08 4.46 -1.14
CA ALA A 137 -16.16 5.73 -1.87
C ALA A 137 -17.28 5.71 -2.92
N ILE A 138 -17.41 4.64 -3.71
CA ILE A 138 -18.50 4.48 -4.68
C ILE A 138 -19.87 4.50 -3.98
N ALA A 139 -20.02 3.76 -2.87
CA ALA A 139 -21.28 3.72 -2.13
C ALA A 139 -21.67 5.09 -1.55
N VAL A 140 -20.71 5.83 -1.00
CA VAL A 140 -20.92 7.18 -0.47
C VAL A 140 -21.34 8.15 -1.58
N GLU A 141 -20.67 8.13 -2.74
CA GLU A 141 -21.02 9.00 -3.87
C GLU A 141 -22.44 8.68 -4.40
N LEU A 142 -22.80 7.41 -4.53
CA LEU A 142 -24.16 7.00 -4.92
C LEU A 142 -25.22 7.43 -3.88
N ALA A 143 -24.87 7.40 -2.59
CA ALA A 143 -25.74 7.87 -1.51
C ALA A 143 -26.02 9.37 -1.62
N VAL A 144 -24.98 10.17 -1.90
CA VAL A 144 -25.08 11.63 -2.08
C VAL A 144 -25.97 11.96 -3.27
N MET A 145 -25.93 11.16 -4.33
CA MET A 145 -26.81 11.28 -5.51
C MET A 145 -28.24 10.78 -5.26
N ARG A 146 -28.58 10.34 -4.04
CA ARG A 146 -29.88 9.75 -3.65
C ARG A 146 -30.25 8.47 -4.42
N SER A 147 -29.26 7.79 -4.99
CA SER A 147 -29.46 6.47 -5.60
C SER A 147 -29.65 5.40 -4.53
N ARG A 148 -30.53 4.42 -4.78
CA ARG A 148 -30.69 3.27 -3.88
C ARG A 148 -29.54 2.30 -4.07
N TYR A 149 -28.78 2.02 -3.01
CA TYR A 149 -27.67 1.07 -3.02
C TYR A 149 -27.72 0.14 -1.80
N VAL A 150 -27.08 -1.02 -1.92
CA VAL A 150 -26.81 -1.93 -0.80
C VAL A 150 -25.33 -2.29 -0.89
N TRP A 151 -24.60 -2.07 0.20
CA TRP A 151 -23.18 -2.41 0.28
C TRP A 151 -23.00 -3.68 1.11
N CYS A 152 -22.25 -4.64 0.58
CA CYS A 152 -21.92 -5.89 1.26
C CYS A 152 -20.41 -6.10 1.24
N GLN A 153 -19.81 -6.32 2.41
CA GLN A 153 -18.42 -6.71 2.54
C GLN A 153 -18.34 -8.19 2.92
N GLN A 154 -17.83 -9.03 2.01
CA GLN A 154 -17.49 -10.40 2.35
C GLN A 154 -16.20 -10.41 3.18
N HIS A 155 -16.29 -10.87 4.43
CA HIS A 155 -15.13 -11.29 5.20
C HIS A 155 -14.73 -12.70 4.76
N SER A 156 -13.59 -12.83 4.09
CA SER A 156 -12.94 -14.12 3.90
C SER A 156 -12.34 -14.57 5.24
N SER A 157 -13.18 -15.12 6.12
CA SER A 157 -12.72 -15.95 7.23
C SER A 157 -12.33 -17.29 6.64
N THR A 158 -11.04 -17.56 6.53
CA THR A 158 -10.50 -18.92 6.42
C THR A 158 -10.84 -19.63 7.73
N ARG A 159 -12.05 -20.19 7.82
CA ARG A 159 -12.34 -21.23 8.83
C ARG A 159 -11.43 -22.40 8.51
N ARG A 160 -10.50 -22.72 9.42
CA ARG A 160 -9.78 -23.99 9.44
C ARG A 160 -10.83 -25.11 9.39
N PHE A 161 -10.80 -25.92 8.34
CA PHE A 161 -11.46 -27.21 8.33
C PHE A 161 -10.45 -28.24 8.86
N GLY A 162 -10.87 -29.01 9.87
CA GLY A 162 -10.26 -30.29 10.26
C GLY A 162 -8.99 -30.18 11.07
#